data_AF-A0A0F3IIK4-F1
#
_entry.id   AF-A0A0F3IIK4-F1
#
_cell.length_a   1.000
_cell.length_b   1.000
_cell.length_c   1.000
_cell.angle_alpha   90.00
_cell.angle_beta   90.00
_cell.angle_gamma   90.00
#
_symmetry.space_group_name_H-M   'P 1'
#
loop_
_entity.id
_entity.type
_entity.pdbx_description
1 polymer ?
#
loop_
_entity_poly.entity_id
_entity_poly.type
_entity_poly.pdbx_seq_one_letter_code
_entity_poly.pdbx_strand_id
1 'polypeptide(L)'
;MQEESGFYDYLSKYLARIQAGLALLLLSGLCGFDFFFPTHYSLQAGIHGLSAIASVVFATLLTHKVYPLLRGAAMNLDSLRQWVLIATGLNLLGAISGNWIYMRYRGEHGPRDWILEHVPIFHMGLMEFKEFVSLFPFPLLVTASFILFYYRPVVQTRRDVTLFVAIPILLSWFFLVFSFVAGLVLAKLRFV
;
A
#
# COMPACT_ATOMS: atom_id res chain seq x y z
N MET A 1 -23.26 -19.90 20.54
CA MET A 1 -23.11 -18.97 19.39
C MET A 1 -22.81 -17.52 19.80
N GLN A 2 -22.71 -17.20 21.09
CA GLN A 2 -22.50 -15.83 21.60
C GLN A 2 -21.04 -15.54 22.02
N GLU A 3 -20.21 -16.57 22.19
CA GLU A 3 -18.78 -16.43 22.57
C GLU A 3 -17.84 -16.16 21.39
N GLU A 4 -18.15 -16.65 20.18
CA GLU A 4 -17.30 -16.41 19.01
C GLU A 4 -17.22 -14.92 18.65
N SER A 5 -18.31 -14.16 18.84
CA SER A 5 -18.34 -12.72 18.50
C SER A 5 -17.37 -11.90 19.36
N GLY A 6 -17.15 -12.28 20.62
CA GLY A 6 -16.24 -11.59 21.53
C GLY A 6 -14.77 -11.75 21.17
N PHE A 7 -14.37 -12.94 20.72
CA PHE A 7 -13.00 -13.22 20.30
C PHE A 7 -12.63 -12.49 19.00
N TYR A 8 -13.53 -12.48 18.01
CA TYR A 8 -13.32 -11.74 16.76
C TYR A 8 -13.22 -10.23 16.98
N ASP A 9 -14.03 -9.69 17.89
CA ASP A 9 -14.02 -8.27 18.21
C ASP A 9 -12.72 -7.86 18.91
N TYR A 10 -12.20 -8.70 19.81
CA TYR A 10 -10.90 -8.50 20.46
C TYR A 10 -9.71 -8.59 19.49
N LEU A 11 -9.67 -9.61 18.63
CA LEU A 11 -8.59 -9.80 17.66
C LEU A 11 -8.52 -8.62 16.66
N SER A 12 -9.68 -8.13 16.21
CA SER A 12 -9.75 -6.97 15.30
C SER A 12 -9.22 -5.70 15.96
N LYS A 13 -9.53 -5.47 17.24
CA LYS A 13 -9.10 -4.32 18.02
C LYS A 13 -7.58 -4.32 18.26
N TYR A 14 -7.00 -5.48 18.58
CA TYR A 14 -5.55 -5.61 18.74
C TYR A 14 -4.80 -5.42 17.43
N LEU A 15 -5.28 -6.02 16.33
CA LEU A 15 -4.69 -5.87 15.01
C LEU A 15 -4.70 -4.41 14.56
N ALA A 16 -5.84 -3.73 14.73
CA ALA A 16 -5.97 -2.30 14.42
C ALA A 16 -5.05 -1.41 15.27
N ARG A 17 -4.91 -1.69 16.57
CA ARG A 17 -4.02 -0.95 17.48
C ARG A 17 -2.55 -1.14 17.14
N ILE A 18 -2.12 -2.36 16.83
CA ILE A 18 -0.74 -2.64 16.42
C ILE A 18 -0.42 -1.94 15.09
N GLN A 19 -1.34 -2.01 14.12
CA GLN A 19 -1.17 -1.33 12.83
C GLN A 19 -1.12 0.19 13.00
N ALA A 20 -1.98 0.77 13.84
CA ALA A 20 -1.95 2.20 14.15
C ALA A 20 -0.66 2.61 14.87
N GLY A 21 -0.19 1.82 15.84
CA GLY A 21 1.06 2.07 16.55
C GLY A 21 2.29 1.99 15.65
N LEU A 22 2.36 0.98 14.78
CA LEU A 22 3.42 0.87 13.78
C LEU A 22 3.36 2.03 12.77
N ALA A 23 2.17 2.39 12.28
CA ALA A 23 2.01 3.52 11.37
C ALA A 23 2.46 4.84 12.04
N LEU A 24 2.06 5.11 13.28
CA LEU A 24 2.45 6.32 14.00
C LEU A 24 3.96 6.41 14.28
N LEU A 25 4.59 5.28 14.66
CA LEU A 25 6.04 5.19 14.83
C LEU A 25 6.77 5.51 13.51
N LEU A 26 6.29 4.93 12.41
CA LEU A 26 6.87 5.12 11.08
C LEU A 26 6.68 6.56 10.56
N LEU A 27 5.51 7.17 10.82
CA LEU A 27 5.19 8.54 10.44
C LEU A 27 5.99 9.58 11.22
N SER A 28 6.16 9.38 12.51
CA SER A 28 7.00 10.23 13.37
C SER A 28 8.46 10.26 12.90
N GLY A 29 8.93 9.17 12.30
CA GLY A 29 10.25 9.10 11.69
C GLY A 29 10.42 10.11 10.54
N LEU A 30 9.40 10.29 9.69
CA LEU A 30 9.48 11.16 8.51
C LEU A 30 9.69 12.64 8.87
N CYS A 31 8.97 13.16 9.89
CA CYS A 31 9.14 14.54 10.35
C CYS A 31 10.52 14.80 10.97
N GLY A 32 11.11 13.79 11.62
CA GLY A 32 12.43 13.90 12.21
C GLY A 32 13.55 14.02 11.17
N PHE A 33 13.44 13.36 10.02
CA PHE A 33 14.50 13.34 9.01
C PHE A 33 14.50 14.54 8.06
N ASP A 34 13.33 15.11 7.73
CA ASP A 34 13.21 16.28 6.83
C ASP A 34 13.83 17.56 7.44
N PHE A 35 13.90 17.63 8.78
CA PHE A 35 14.54 18.73 9.50
C PHE A 35 16.07 18.78 9.35
N PHE A 36 16.73 17.64 9.16
CA PHE A 36 18.21 17.57 9.11
C PHE A 36 18.78 17.58 7.68
N PHE A 37 17.97 17.29 6.66
CA PHE A 37 18.42 17.13 5.27
C PHE A 37 17.42 17.74 4.25
N PRO A 38 17.39 19.07 4.08
CA PRO A 38 16.46 19.72 3.16
C PRO A 38 16.81 19.44 1.70
N THR A 39 15.80 19.09 0.89
CA THR A 39 15.97 18.79 -0.55
C THR A 39 15.13 19.72 -1.43
N HIS A 40 15.63 20.07 -2.63
CA HIS A 40 14.88 20.84 -3.64
C HIS A 40 13.65 20.10 -4.21
N TYR A 41 13.50 18.81 -3.89
CA TYR A 41 12.37 17.96 -4.27
C TYR A 41 11.37 17.75 -3.14
N SER A 42 11.41 18.58 -2.09
CA SER A 42 10.63 18.40 -0.86
C SER A 42 9.12 18.34 -1.10
N LEU A 43 8.60 19.10 -2.07
CA LEU A 43 7.19 19.05 -2.43
C LEU A 43 6.80 17.73 -3.11
N GLN A 44 7.56 17.28 -4.13
CA GLN A 44 7.28 16.02 -4.82
C GLN A 44 7.44 14.83 -3.88
N ALA A 45 8.50 14.83 -3.07
CA ALA A 45 8.75 13.82 -2.04
C ALA A 45 7.65 13.83 -0.97
N GLY A 46 7.21 15.01 -0.53
CA GLY A 46 6.12 15.16 0.43
C GLY A 46 4.78 14.66 -0.11
N ILE A 47 4.42 15.01 -1.35
CA ILE A 47 3.21 14.50 -2.01
C ILE A 47 3.29 12.98 -2.15
N HIS A 48 4.42 12.45 -2.62
CA HIS A 48 4.59 11.00 -2.75
C HIS A 48 4.49 10.31 -1.39
N GLY A 49 5.22 10.79 -0.38
CA GLY A 49 5.19 10.27 0.98
C GLY A 49 3.76 10.22 1.53
N LEU A 50 3.02 11.33 1.48
CA LEU A 50 1.63 11.39 1.93
C LEU A 50 0.73 10.42 1.18
N SER A 51 0.86 10.32 -0.15
CA SER A 51 0.06 9.39 -0.95
C SER A 51 0.39 7.92 -0.65
N ALA A 52 1.65 7.59 -0.40
CA ALA A 52 2.11 6.26 -0.04
C ALA A 52 1.60 5.85 1.35
N ILE A 53 1.69 6.76 2.33
CA ILE A 53 1.12 6.60 3.67
C ILE A 53 -0.38 6.35 3.59
N ALA A 54 -1.11 7.23 2.90
CA ALA A 54 -2.55 7.14 2.76
C ALA A 54 -2.95 5.81 2.11
N SER A 55 -2.22 5.38 1.08
CA SER A 55 -2.43 4.09 0.42
C SER A 55 -2.27 2.91 1.37
N VAL A 56 -1.20 2.88 2.19
CA VAL A 56 -0.97 1.82 3.18
C VAL A 56 -2.05 1.81 4.25
N VAL A 57 -2.43 2.98 4.78
CA VAL A 57 -3.48 3.11 5.80
C VAL A 57 -4.82 2.62 5.24
N PHE A 58 -5.24 3.09 4.07
CA PHE A 58 -6.50 2.68 3.46
C PHE A 58 -6.51 1.21 3.07
N ALA A 59 -5.42 0.70 2.50
CA ALA A 59 -5.31 -0.72 2.19
C ALA A 59 -5.40 -1.57 3.46
N THR A 60 -4.79 -1.12 4.55
CA THR A 60 -4.89 -1.78 5.85
C THR A 60 -6.35 -1.82 6.33
N LEU A 61 -7.06 -0.69 6.34
CA LEU A 61 -8.49 -0.66 6.68
C LEU A 61 -9.34 -1.54 5.76
N LEU A 62 -9.01 -1.57 4.47
CA LEU A 62 -9.68 -2.38 3.47
C LEU A 62 -9.48 -3.88 3.73
N THR A 63 -8.32 -4.33 4.24
CA THR A 63 -8.14 -5.74 4.64
C THR A 63 -9.12 -6.16 5.74
N HIS A 64 -9.38 -5.31 6.73
CA HIS A 64 -10.39 -5.57 7.76
C HIS A 64 -11.80 -5.62 7.18
N LYS A 65 -12.11 -4.75 6.22
CA LYS A 65 -13.42 -4.72 5.54
C LYS A 65 -13.66 -5.94 4.67
N VAL A 66 -12.62 -6.50 4.04
CA VAL A 66 -12.77 -7.69 3.18
C VAL A 66 -12.73 -9.00 3.98
N TYR A 67 -12.29 -8.99 5.23
CA TYR A 67 -12.19 -10.19 6.06
C TYR A 67 -13.51 -10.97 6.23
N PRO A 68 -14.68 -10.33 6.49
CA PRO A 68 -15.96 -11.05 6.52
C PRO A 68 -16.27 -11.76 5.21
N LEU A 69 -15.94 -11.15 4.07
CA LEU A 69 -16.13 -11.74 2.74
C LEU A 69 -15.31 -13.03 2.59
N LEU A 70 -14.07 -13.06 3.10
CA LEU A 70 -13.22 -14.26 3.10
C LEU A 70 -13.80 -15.40 3.94
N ARG A 71 -14.52 -15.07 5.01
CA ARG A 71 -15.18 -16.03 5.91
C ARG A 71 -16.53 -16.51 5.37
N GLY A 72 -16.99 -16.01 4.22
CA GLY A 72 -18.29 -16.33 3.65
C GLY A 72 -19.45 -15.62 4.36
N ALA A 73 -19.17 -14.59 5.17
CA ALA A 73 -20.20 -13.80 5.80
C ALA A 73 -20.81 -12.80 4.82
N ALA A 74 -22.12 -12.58 4.94
CA ALA A 74 -22.81 -11.51 4.22
C ALA A 74 -22.28 -10.15 4.69
N MET A 75 -22.10 -9.24 3.75
CA MET A 75 -21.62 -7.87 4.01
C MET A 75 -22.16 -6.89 2.97
N ASN A 76 -22.07 -5.59 3.28
CA ASN A 76 -22.47 -4.54 2.37
C ASN A 76 -21.43 -4.36 1.24
N LEU A 77 -21.75 -4.87 0.04
CA LEU A 77 -20.89 -4.77 -1.15
C LEU A 77 -20.83 -3.35 -1.75
N ASP A 78 -21.79 -2.46 -1.45
CA ASP A 78 -21.70 -1.02 -1.77
C ASP A 78 -20.58 -0.35 -1.02
N SER A 79 -20.55 -0.58 0.28
CA SER A 79 -19.47 -0.06 1.12
C SER A 79 -18.13 -0.61 0.66
N LEU A 80 -18.01 -1.93 0.47
CA LEU A 80 -16.75 -2.53 0.01
C LEU A 80 -16.29 -1.92 -1.32
N ARG A 81 -17.19 -1.76 -2.30
CA ARG A 81 -16.87 -1.13 -3.59
C ARG A 81 -16.29 0.28 -3.42
N GLN A 82 -16.89 1.12 -2.58
CA GLN A 82 -16.39 2.47 -2.32
C GLN A 82 -15.00 2.44 -1.69
N TRP A 83 -14.77 1.56 -0.71
CA TRP A 83 -13.45 1.42 -0.07
C TRP A 83 -12.38 0.95 -1.06
N VAL A 84 -12.70 -0.03 -1.92
CA VAL A 84 -11.77 -0.49 -2.96
C VAL A 84 -11.49 0.64 -3.96
N LEU A 85 -12.50 1.40 -4.39
CA LEU A 85 -12.31 2.54 -5.29
C LEU A 85 -11.39 3.62 -4.70
N ILE A 86 -11.59 3.98 -3.43
CA ILE A 86 -10.74 4.97 -2.76
C ILE A 86 -9.30 4.43 -2.69
N ALA A 87 -9.12 3.16 -2.32
CA ALA A 87 -7.80 2.53 -2.31
C ALA A 87 -7.14 2.50 -3.70
N THR A 88 -7.91 2.21 -4.76
CA THR A 88 -7.45 2.26 -6.16
C THR A 88 -6.99 3.66 -6.53
N GLY A 89 -7.77 4.69 -6.19
CA GLY A 89 -7.43 6.09 -6.46
C GLY A 89 -6.18 6.56 -5.71
N LEU A 90 -6.07 6.22 -4.42
CA LEU A 90 -4.88 6.51 -3.62
C LEU A 90 -3.65 5.81 -4.18
N ASN A 91 -3.78 4.55 -4.61
CA ASN A 91 -2.67 3.83 -5.18
C ASN A 91 -2.24 4.40 -6.54
N LEU A 92 -3.18 4.85 -7.37
CA LEU A 92 -2.87 5.59 -8.61
C LEU A 92 -2.13 6.89 -8.31
N LEU A 93 -2.56 7.66 -7.30
CA LEU A 93 -1.85 8.86 -6.85
C LEU A 93 -0.44 8.54 -6.36
N GLY A 94 -0.27 7.43 -5.63
CA GLY A 94 1.02 6.90 -5.21
C GLY A 94 1.94 6.55 -6.38
N ALA A 95 1.41 5.89 -7.41
CA ALA A 95 2.16 5.54 -8.61
C ALA A 95 2.56 6.78 -9.44
N ILE A 96 1.64 7.73 -9.64
CA ILE A 96 1.91 8.96 -10.38
C ILE A 96 2.96 9.80 -9.66
N SER A 97 2.77 10.06 -8.36
CA SER A 97 3.73 10.83 -7.55
C SER A 97 5.07 10.11 -7.36
N GLY A 98 5.06 8.78 -7.32
CA GLY A 98 6.26 7.95 -7.26
C GLY A 98 7.11 8.10 -8.51
N ASN A 99 6.47 8.23 -9.68
CA ASN A 99 7.20 8.52 -10.92
C ASN A 99 7.87 9.90 -10.89
N TRP A 100 7.34 10.89 -10.18
CA TRP A 100 8.00 12.20 -10.05
C TRP A 100 9.34 12.11 -9.33
N ILE A 101 9.38 11.40 -8.20
CA ILE A 101 10.65 11.17 -7.48
C ILE A 101 11.57 10.21 -8.24
N TYR A 102 11.00 9.29 -9.01
CA TYR A 102 11.75 8.34 -9.83
C TYR A 102 12.55 9.02 -10.95
N MET A 103 12.01 10.09 -11.55
CA MET A 103 12.75 10.87 -12.54
C MET A 103 14.05 11.45 -11.96
N ARG A 104 14.02 11.94 -10.72
CA ARG A 104 15.23 12.41 -10.02
C ARG A 104 16.17 11.26 -9.68
N TYR A 105 15.64 10.11 -9.27
CA TYR A 105 16.42 8.90 -9.05
C TYR A 105 17.22 8.49 -10.29
N ARG A 106 16.60 8.57 -11.48
CA ARG A 106 17.18 8.17 -12.78
C ARG A 106 17.99 9.27 -13.49
N GLY A 107 17.90 10.52 -13.05
CA GLY A 107 18.62 11.63 -13.69
C GLY A 107 20.13 11.49 -13.58
N GLU A 108 20.87 12.19 -14.46
CA GLU A 108 22.33 12.23 -14.42
C GLU A 108 22.83 12.73 -13.06
N HIS A 109 23.88 12.08 -12.53
CA HIS A 109 24.38 12.33 -11.17
C HIS A 109 23.28 12.10 -10.11
N GLY A 110 22.36 11.17 -10.42
CA GLY A 110 21.25 10.77 -9.58
C GLY A 110 21.66 9.81 -8.47
N PRO A 111 20.78 9.62 -7.46
CA PRO A 111 20.97 8.58 -6.45
C PRO A 111 21.23 7.19 -7.08
N ARG A 112 20.66 6.91 -8.26
CA ARG A 112 20.95 5.68 -9.00
C ARG A 112 22.45 5.50 -9.31
N ASP A 113 23.10 6.54 -9.82
CA ASP A 113 24.49 6.45 -10.27
C ASP A 113 25.39 6.14 -9.08
N TRP A 114 25.16 6.82 -7.95
CA TRP A 114 25.85 6.53 -6.69
C TRP A 114 25.62 5.09 -6.21
N ILE A 115 24.38 4.59 -6.24
CA ILE A 115 24.06 3.21 -5.83
C ILE A 115 24.76 2.20 -6.75
N LEU A 116 24.80 2.43 -8.05
CA LEU A 116 25.49 1.53 -8.99
C LEU A 116 27.00 1.51 -8.77
N GLU A 117 27.59 2.65 -8.40
CA GLU A 117 29.02 2.76 -8.09
C GLU A 117 29.40 2.07 -6.78
N HIS A 118 28.55 2.15 -5.75
CA HIS A 118 28.94 1.75 -4.38
C HIS A 118 28.29 0.44 -3.93
N VAL A 119 27.05 0.17 -4.35
CA VAL A 119 26.23 -0.97 -3.90
C VAL A 119 25.42 -1.59 -5.07
N PRO A 120 26.07 -2.04 -6.16
CA PRO A 120 25.38 -2.50 -7.38
C PRO A 120 24.47 -3.72 -7.17
N ILE A 121 24.83 -4.62 -6.25
CA ILE A 121 24.00 -5.79 -5.90
C ILE A 121 22.66 -5.34 -5.29
N PHE A 122 22.68 -4.28 -4.48
CA PHE A 122 21.47 -3.70 -3.90
C PHE A 122 20.56 -3.12 -4.99
N HIS A 123 21.12 -2.47 -6.01
CA HIS A 123 20.35 -2.00 -7.17
C HIS A 123 19.67 -3.17 -7.89
N MET A 124 20.44 -4.18 -8.31
CA MET A 124 19.90 -5.30 -9.10
C MET A 124 18.84 -6.10 -8.33
N GLY A 125 19.03 -6.32 -7.03
CA GLY A 125 18.09 -7.09 -6.23
C GLY A 125 16.88 -6.28 -5.79
N LEU A 126 17.08 -5.20 -5.03
CA LEU A 126 16.00 -4.52 -4.32
C LEU A 126 15.33 -3.43 -5.17
N MET A 127 16.08 -2.71 -6.00
CA MET A 127 15.52 -1.59 -6.78
C MET A 127 14.65 -2.06 -7.94
N GLU A 128 15.09 -3.08 -8.66
CA GLU A 128 14.30 -3.63 -9.76
C GLU A 128 13.05 -4.33 -9.22
N PHE A 129 13.19 -5.08 -8.13
CA PHE A 129 12.07 -5.75 -7.48
C PHE A 129 11.04 -4.76 -6.90
N LYS A 130 11.46 -3.70 -6.19
CA LYS A 130 10.49 -2.72 -5.65
C LYS A 130 9.73 -2.02 -6.77
N GLU A 131 10.39 -1.71 -7.89
CA GLU A 131 9.79 -0.93 -8.99
C GLU A 131 8.66 -1.72 -9.60
N PHE A 132 8.86 -3.03 -9.74
CA PHE A 132 7.82 -3.93 -10.18
C PHE A 132 6.71 -4.04 -9.12
N VAL A 133 7.06 -4.43 -7.88
CA VAL A 133 6.08 -4.73 -6.82
C VAL A 133 5.22 -3.52 -6.43
N SER A 134 5.76 -2.31 -6.48
CA SER A 134 5.03 -1.09 -6.12
C SER A 134 3.91 -0.73 -7.11
N LEU A 135 3.95 -1.27 -8.32
CA LEU A 135 2.94 -1.04 -9.36
C LEU A 135 1.83 -2.10 -9.36
N PHE A 136 2.04 -3.29 -8.78
CA PHE A 136 1.04 -4.37 -8.74
C PHE A 136 -0.27 -4.06 -8.01
N PRO A 137 -0.28 -3.29 -6.90
CA PRO A 137 -1.53 -3.00 -6.21
C PRO A 137 -2.57 -2.34 -7.12
N PHE A 138 -2.16 -1.50 -8.08
CA PHE A 138 -3.09 -0.78 -8.95
C PHE A 138 -3.94 -1.73 -9.82
N PRO A 139 -3.37 -2.58 -10.70
CA PRO A 139 -4.17 -3.50 -11.51
C PRO A 139 -4.97 -4.51 -10.67
N LEU A 140 -4.45 -4.93 -9.51
CA LEU A 140 -5.17 -5.81 -8.60
C LEU A 140 -6.44 -5.14 -8.01
N LEU A 141 -6.31 -3.90 -7.54
CA LEU A 141 -7.43 -3.13 -6.99
C LEU A 141 -8.41 -2.68 -8.08
N VAL A 142 -7.93 -2.35 -9.29
CA VAL A 142 -8.79 -2.12 -10.47
C VAL A 142 -9.61 -3.36 -10.80
N THR A 143 -8.99 -4.54 -10.81
CA THR A 143 -9.67 -5.81 -11.07
C THR A 143 -10.75 -6.08 -10.02
N ALA A 144 -10.42 -5.92 -8.74
CA ALA A 144 -11.40 -6.06 -7.65
C ALA A 144 -12.54 -5.03 -7.76
N SER A 145 -12.23 -3.78 -8.11
CA SER A 145 -13.22 -2.72 -8.35
C SER A 145 -14.17 -3.11 -9.48
N PHE A 146 -13.62 -3.54 -10.62
CA PHE A 146 -14.40 -3.96 -11.79
C PHE A 146 -15.39 -5.08 -11.44
N ILE A 147 -14.93 -6.11 -10.75
CA ILE A 147 -15.80 -7.22 -10.34
C ILE A 147 -16.92 -6.75 -9.40
N LEU A 148 -16.60 -5.88 -8.43
CA LEU A 148 -17.58 -5.31 -7.50
C LEU A 148 -18.59 -4.35 -8.17
N PHE A 149 -18.26 -3.80 -9.33
CA PHE A 149 -19.17 -2.98 -10.14
C PHE A 149 -20.11 -3.82 -10.99
N TYR A 150 -19.58 -4.81 -11.71
CA TYR A 150 -20.33 -5.49 -12.76
C TYR A 150 -20.90 -6.86 -12.34
N TYR A 151 -20.28 -7.53 -11.36
CA TYR A 151 -20.61 -8.91 -10.99
C TYR A 151 -21.06 -9.06 -9.53
N ARG A 152 -21.47 -7.95 -8.91
CA ARG A 152 -21.76 -7.88 -7.48
C ARG A 152 -22.68 -8.99 -6.93
N PRO A 153 -23.84 -9.33 -7.54
CA PRO A 153 -24.72 -10.36 -6.98
C PRO A 153 -24.04 -11.73 -6.85
N VAL A 154 -23.02 -11.97 -7.67
CA VAL A 154 -22.29 -13.24 -7.74
C VAL A 154 -21.17 -13.32 -6.68
N VAL A 155 -20.63 -12.17 -6.25
CA VAL A 155 -19.48 -12.09 -5.32
C VAL A 155 -19.73 -12.77 -3.98
N GLN A 156 -20.98 -12.79 -3.49
CA GLN A 156 -21.34 -13.44 -2.21
C GLN A 156 -22.00 -14.81 -2.35
N THR A 157 -22.39 -15.20 -3.57
CA THR A 157 -23.04 -16.49 -3.83
C THR A 157 -22.07 -17.54 -4.35
N ARG A 158 -20.97 -17.11 -4.96
CA ARG A 158 -19.96 -17.98 -5.58
C ARG A 158 -18.60 -17.79 -4.92
N ARG A 159 -18.13 -18.84 -4.22
CA ARG A 159 -16.90 -18.83 -3.43
C ARG A 159 -15.65 -18.50 -4.24
N ASP A 160 -15.57 -18.99 -5.47
CA ASP A 160 -14.49 -18.70 -6.40
C ASP A 160 -14.42 -17.20 -6.74
N VAL A 161 -15.57 -16.58 -7.06
CA VAL A 161 -15.65 -15.14 -7.31
C VAL A 161 -15.34 -14.33 -6.06
N THR A 162 -15.82 -14.77 -4.89
CA THR A 162 -15.47 -14.19 -3.59
C THR A 162 -13.96 -14.10 -3.39
N LEU A 163 -13.25 -15.21 -3.61
CA LEU A 163 -11.81 -15.29 -3.48
C LEU A 163 -11.09 -14.47 -4.55
N PHE A 164 -11.62 -14.44 -5.77
CA PHE A 164 -11.09 -13.66 -6.88
C PHE A 164 -11.21 -12.13 -6.65
N VAL A 165 -12.06 -11.68 -5.73
CA VAL A 165 -12.09 -10.28 -5.25
C VAL A 165 -11.19 -10.10 -4.03
N ALA A 166 -11.29 -10.99 -3.05
CA ALA A 166 -10.66 -10.80 -1.75
C ALA A 166 -9.15 -11.01 -1.77
N ILE A 167 -8.65 -11.99 -2.54
CA ILE A 167 -7.21 -12.27 -2.63
C ILE A 167 -6.45 -11.10 -3.27
N PRO A 168 -6.88 -10.51 -4.41
CA PRO A 168 -6.23 -9.31 -4.95
C PRO A 168 -6.17 -8.14 -3.96
N ILE A 169 -7.21 -7.93 -3.16
CA ILE A 169 -7.23 -6.88 -2.13
C ILE A 169 -6.14 -7.14 -1.06
N LEU A 170 -6.05 -8.38 -0.55
CA LEU A 170 -5.02 -8.74 0.43
C LEU A 170 -3.60 -8.67 -0.15
N LEU A 171 -3.43 -9.14 -1.40
CA LEU A 171 -2.14 -9.12 -2.08
C LEU A 171 -1.70 -7.67 -2.36
N SER A 172 -2.64 -6.80 -2.71
CA SER A 172 -2.40 -5.36 -2.86
C SER A 172 -1.89 -4.74 -1.58
N TRP A 173 -2.49 -5.08 -0.43
CA TRP A 173 -2.00 -4.63 0.87
C TRP A 173 -0.57 -5.11 1.15
N PHE A 174 -0.27 -6.39 0.90
CA PHE A 174 1.08 -6.93 1.08
C PHE A 174 2.12 -6.18 0.23
N PHE A 175 1.84 -5.99 -1.05
CA PHE A 175 2.73 -5.25 -1.97
C PHE A 175 2.87 -3.78 -1.59
N LEU A 176 1.80 -3.13 -1.11
CA LEU A 176 1.84 -1.76 -0.60
C LEU A 176 2.75 -1.63 0.63
N VAL A 177 2.61 -2.52 1.62
CA VAL A 177 3.46 -2.51 2.82
C VAL A 177 4.91 -2.78 2.45
N PHE A 178 5.17 -3.79 1.61
CA PHE A 178 6.51 -4.11 1.15
C PHE A 178 7.16 -2.92 0.45
N SER A 179 6.45 -2.31 -0.51
CA SER A 179 6.96 -1.18 -1.29
C SER A 179 7.19 0.06 -0.44
N PHE A 180 6.33 0.30 0.55
CA PHE A 180 6.50 1.38 1.50
C PHE A 180 7.77 1.20 2.35
N VAL A 181 7.99 -0.01 2.89
CA VAL A 181 9.22 -0.33 3.64
C VAL A 181 10.46 -0.20 2.78
N ALA A 182 10.43 -0.73 1.54
CA ALA A 182 11.53 -0.58 0.60
C ALA A 182 11.80 0.91 0.29
N GLY A 183 10.76 1.71 0.06
CA GLY A 183 10.87 3.15 -0.15
C GLY A 183 11.52 3.89 1.04
N LEU A 184 11.17 3.54 2.28
CA LEU A 184 11.80 4.11 3.47
C LEU A 184 13.28 3.76 3.61
N VAL A 185 13.67 2.53 3.27
CA VAL A 185 15.09 2.12 3.25
C VAL A 185 15.86 2.96 2.24
N LEU A 186 15.26 3.24 1.09
CA LEU A 186 15.90 4.02 0.03
C LEU A 186 16.03 5.48 0.35
N ALA A 187 15.02 6.07 0.98
CA ALA A 187 15.09 7.46 1.43
C ALA A 187 16.34 7.70 2.31
N LYS A 188 16.84 6.67 3.01
CA LYS A 188 18.07 6.74 3.83
C LYS A 188 19.37 6.61 3.02
N LEU A 189 19.31 6.04 1.82
CA LEU A 189 20.46 5.91 0.92
C LEU A 189 20.59 7.21 0.11
N ARG A 190 21.20 8.22 0.72
CA ARG A 190 21.64 9.50 0.09
C ARG A 190 20.66 10.07 -0.95
N PHE A 191 19.44 10.38 -0.51
CA PHE A 191 18.68 11.50 -1.08
C PHE A 191 19.08 12.76 -0.29
N VAL A 192 20.20 13.38 -0.65
CA VAL A 192 20.48 14.77 -0.28
C VAL A 192 19.76 15.66 -1.28
#